data_AF-A0A6J4J0E3-F1
#
_entry.id   AF-A0A6J4J0E3-F1
#
_cell.length_a   1.000
_cell.length_b   1.000
_cell.length_c   1.000
_cell.angle_alpha   90.00
_cell.angle_beta   90.00
_cell.angle_gamma   90.00
#
_symmetry.space_group_name_H-M   'P 1'
#
loop_
_entity.id
_entity.type
_entity.pdbx_description
1 polymer ?
#
loop_
_entity_poly.entity_id
_entity_poly.type
_entity_poly.pdbx_seq_one_letter_code
_entity_poly.pdbx_strand_id
1 'polypeptide(L)'
;MDGVTLLERARGAGLTVAADGDKLIVKGPKAAGPVAREVLSHKAAVLAALTPPPNSHYLQNGECPTDPRPDLADDSPYWTVLLRWAWIEDNQSALGALHGVRCCGAVLELQASGALRIVAGAEYLGVWEDDRQKWLAPHREAIGRWLKVMADGEREAA
;
A
#
# COMPACT_ATOMS: atom_id res chain seq x y z
N MET A 1 14.87 -13.49 -13.50
CA MET A 1 14.99 -12.42 -12.49
C MET A 1 13.68 -11.66 -12.51
N ASP A 2 13.08 -11.39 -11.34
CA ASP A 2 11.79 -10.68 -11.26
C ASP A 2 11.97 -9.16 -11.46
N GLY A 3 10.86 -8.47 -11.75
CA GLY A 3 10.87 -7.04 -12.07
C GLY A 3 11.28 -6.14 -10.89
N VAL A 4 10.99 -6.56 -9.65
CA VAL A 4 11.32 -5.78 -8.45
C VAL A 4 12.83 -5.78 -8.22
N THR A 5 13.46 -6.96 -8.30
CA THR A 5 14.93 -7.11 -8.19
C THR A 5 15.66 -6.28 -9.26
N LEU A 6 15.11 -6.20 -10.48
CA LEU A 6 15.69 -5.37 -11.55
C LEU A 6 15.57 -3.88 -11.27
N LEU A 7 14.46 -3.41 -10.70
CA LEU A 7 14.26 -2.00 -10.33
C LEU A 7 15.20 -1.59 -9.19
N GLU A 8 15.42 -2.44 -8.19
CA GLU A 8 16.37 -2.20 -7.11
C GLU A 8 17.81 -2.08 -7.65
N ARG A 9 18.20 -3.00 -8.53
CA ARG A 9 19.53 -2.97 -9.16
C ARG A 9 19.70 -1.75 -10.07
N ALA A 10 18.66 -1.35 -10.79
CA ALA A 10 18.67 -0.14 -11.60
C ALA A 10 18.88 1.11 -10.71
N ARG A 11 18.16 1.20 -9.60
CA ARG A 11 18.32 2.28 -8.61
C ARG A 11 19.73 2.31 -8.03
N GLY A 12 20.28 1.15 -7.65
CA GLY A 12 21.65 1.01 -7.16
C GLY A 12 22.72 1.44 -8.18
N ALA A 13 22.42 1.34 -9.47
CA ALA A 13 23.28 1.81 -10.56
C ALA A 13 23.06 3.29 -10.94
N GLY A 14 22.18 4.02 -10.22
CA GLY A 14 21.84 5.41 -10.48
C GLY A 14 20.88 5.61 -11.66
N LEU A 15 20.15 4.58 -12.07
CA LEU A 15 19.09 4.68 -13.08
C LEU A 15 17.75 5.04 -12.44
N THR A 16 17.01 5.93 -13.09
CA THR A 16 15.59 6.13 -12.89
C THR A 16 14.82 5.35 -13.96
N VAL A 17 13.90 4.49 -13.53
CA VAL A 17 13.04 3.70 -14.42
C VAL A 17 11.59 4.08 -14.14
N ALA A 18 10.84 4.42 -15.20
CA ALA A 18 9.43 4.81 -15.11
C ALA A 18 8.62 4.17 -16.24
N ALA A 19 7.31 3.99 -16.00
CA ALA A 19 6.36 3.58 -17.03
C ALA A 19 5.68 4.81 -17.64
N ASP A 20 5.47 4.79 -18.95
CA ASP A 20 4.66 5.75 -19.72
C ASP A 20 3.71 4.93 -20.59
N GLY A 21 2.53 4.63 -20.05
CA GLY A 21 1.61 3.66 -20.63
C GLY A 21 2.28 2.29 -20.81
N ASP A 22 2.40 1.84 -22.05
CA ASP A 22 3.05 0.58 -22.42
C ASP A 22 4.57 0.71 -22.63
N LYS A 23 5.14 1.89 -22.42
CA LYS A 23 6.56 2.18 -22.64
C LYS A 23 7.32 2.23 -21.32
N LEU A 24 8.59 1.86 -21.40
CA LEU A 24 9.54 1.96 -20.30
C LEU A 24 10.53 3.08 -20.58
N ILE A 25 10.57 4.08 -19.70
CA ILE A 25 11.50 5.19 -19.75
C ILE A 25 12.65 4.87 -18.77
N VAL A 26 13.88 4.80 -19.28
CA VAL A 26 15.08 4.59 -18.46
C VAL A 26 16.00 5.80 -18.62
N LYS A 27 16.31 6.49 -17.52
CA LYS A 27 17.21 7.66 -17.48
C LYS A 27 18.34 7.39 -16.49
N GLY A 28 19.53 7.95 -16.74
CA GLY A 28 20.64 7.89 -15.79
C GLY A 28 22.01 7.96 -16.46
N PRO A 29 23.09 7.69 -15.71
CA PRO A 29 24.45 7.86 -16.18
C PRO A 29 24.79 6.87 -17.30
N LYS A 30 25.57 7.33 -18.29
CA LYS A 30 26.02 6.49 -19.43
C LYS A 30 26.75 5.22 -18.98
N ALA A 31 27.43 5.27 -17.84
CA ALA A 31 28.12 4.12 -17.23
C ALA A 31 27.18 2.96 -16.86
N ALA A 32 25.90 3.24 -16.57
CA ALA A 32 24.90 2.22 -16.24
C ALA A 32 24.25 1.57 -17.48
N GLY A 33 24.79 1.81 -18.68
CA GLY A 33 24.29 1.27 -19.95
C GLY A 33 24.08 -0.25 -20.01
N PRO A 34 24.90 -1.10 -19.35
CA PRO A 34 24.62 -2.54 -19.27
C PRO A 34 23.35 -2.85 -18.45
N VAL A 35 23.19 -2.21 -17.29
CA VAL A 35 22.01 -2.38 -16.43
C VAL A 35 20.74 -1.88 -17.12
N ALA A 36 20.83 -0.76 -17.84
CA ALA A 36 19.71 -0.24 -18.62
C ALA A 36 19.23 -1.23 -19.70
N ARG A 37 20.17 -1.90 -20.38
CA ARG A 37 19.84 -2.95 -21.36
C ARG A 37 19.18 -4.17 -20.73
N GLU A 38 19.63 -4.55 -19.54
CA GLU A 38 19.07 -5.67 -18.78
C GLU A 38 17.64 -5.38 -18.27
N VAL A 39 17.38 -4.14 -17.85
CA VAL A 39 16.03 -3.66 -17.51
C VAL A 39 15.12 -3.70 -18.74
N LEU A 40 15.61 -3.23 -19.90
CA LEU A 40 14.84 -3.22 -21.14
C LEU A 40 14.56 -4.62 -21.69
N SER A 41 15.47 -5.58 -21.52
CA SER A 41 15.23 -6.97 -21.96
C SER A 41 14.16 -7.69 -21.13
N HIS A 42 13.84 -7.18 -19.94
CA HIS A 42 12.78 -7.70 -19.06
C HIS A 42 11.57 -6.75 -18.98
N LYS A 43 11.31 -5.97 -20.03
CA LYS A 43 10.26 -4.94 -20.10
C LYS A 43 8.93 -5.36 -19.46
N ALA A 44 8.41 -6.53 -19.78
CA ALA A 44 7.11 -6.99 -19.28
C ALA A 44 7.10 -7.17 -17.75
N ALA A 45 8.14 -7.79 -17.19
CA ALA A 45 8.26 -7.98 -15.74
C ALA A 45 8.48 -6.64 -15.01
N VAL A 46 9.25 -5.73 -15.62
CA VAL A 46 9.51 -4.39 -15.07
C VAL A 46 8.26 -3.52 -15.13
N LEU A 47 7.51 -3.54 -16.23
CA LEU A 47 6.22 -2.85 -16.32
C LEU A 47 5.21 -3.41 -15.32
N ALA A 48 5.12 -4.72 -15.17
CA ALA A 48 4.27 -5.34 -14.16
C ALA A 48 4.66 -4.92 -12.73
N ALA A 49 5.95 -4.73 -12.45
CA ALA A 49 6.43 -4.24 -11.16
C ALA A 49 6.24 -2.72 -10.96
N LEU A 50 6.22 -1.94 -12.04
CA LEU A 50 5.97 -0.49 -12.02
C LEU A 50 4.49 -0.14 -12.04
N THR A 51 3.64 -1.05 -12.52
CA THR A 51 2.19 -0.87 -12.53
C THR A 51 1.69 -1.14 -11.12
N PRO A 52 1.14 -0.14 -10.41
CA PRO A 52 0.52 -0.40 -9.13
C PRO A 52 -0.63 -1.40 -9.34
N PRO A 53 -0.93 -2.26 -8.35
CA PRO A 53 -1.98 -3.26 -8.49
C PRO A 53 -3.30 -2.59 -8.91
N PRO A 54 -4.15 -3.26 -9.72
CA PRO A 54 -5.35 -2.68 -10.32
C PRO A 54 -6.38 -2.11 -9.32
N ASN A 55 -6.19 -2.32 -8.01
CA ASN A 55 -7.01 -1.73 -6.94
C ASN A 55 -6.43 -0.41 -6.38
N SER A 56 -5.47 0.20 -7.09
CA SER A 56 -4.73 1.41 -6.67
C SER A 56 -5.25 2.71 -7.31
N HIS A 57 -6.54 2.77 -7.66
CA HIS A 57 -7.12 3.97 -8.29
C HIS A 57 -7.00 5.25 -7.44
N TYR A 58 -6.72 5.14 -6.14
CA TYR A 58 -6.50 6.27 -5.23
C TYR A 58 -5.09 6.87 -5.31
N LEU A 59 -4.10 6.19 -5.92
CA LEU A 59 -2.73 6.73 -6.06
C LEU A 59 -2.54 7.58 -7.32
N GLN A 60 -3.49 7.55 -8.25
CA GLN A 60 -3.30 8.13 -9.58
C GLN A 60 -3.58 9.64 -9.64
N ASN A 61 -4.34 10.19 -8.68
CA ASN A 61 -4.79 11.59 -8.73
C ASN A 61 -4.11 12.53 -7.71
N GLY A 62 -3.29 12.02 -6.80
CA GLY A 62 -2.65 12.85 -5.75
C GLY A 62 -3.60 13.35 -4.65
N GLU A 63 -4.84 12.86 -4.63
CA GLU A 63 -5.84 13.23 -3.63
C GLU A 63 -5.65 12.42 -2.34
N CYS A 64 -5.85 13.06 -1.20
CA CYS A 64 -5.78 12.40 0.09
C CYS A 64 -6.86 11.31 0.18
N PRO A 65 -6.52 10.06 0.55
CA PRO A 65 -7.46 8.95 0.50
C PRO A 65 -8.61 9.14 1.51
N THR A 66 -9.79 8.72 1.08
CA THR A 66 -10.97 8.53 1.92
C THR A 66 -11.30 7.04 2.02
N ASP A 67 -12.12 6.67 2.99
CA ASP A 67 -12.58 5.28 3.13
C ASP A 67 -13.35 4.80 1.88
N PRO A 68 -12.93 3.70 1.23
CA PRO A 68 -13.62 3.15 0.06
C PRO A 68 -14.94 2.41 0.38
N ARG A 69 -15.26 2.20 1.66
CA ARG A 69 -16.51 1.56 2.12
C ARG A 69 -17.31 2.46 3.08
N PRO A 70 -17.78 3.63 2.62
CA PRO A 70 -18.58 4.53 3.46
C PRO A 70 -19.93 3.94 3.88
N ASP A 71 -20.35 2.83 3.27
CA ASP A 71 -21.51 2.02 3.68
C ASP A 71 -21.30 1.35 5.04
N LEU A 72 -20.06 1.04 5.42
CA LEU A 72 -19.69 0.56 6.76
C LEU A 72 -19.43 1.77 7.66
N ALA A 73 -20.50 2.50 7.97
CA ALA A 73 -20.44 3.84 8.52
C ALA A 73 -19.80 3.94 9.92
N ASP A 74 -19.95 2.91 10.76
CA ASP A 74 -19.55 2.92 12.17
C ASP A 74 -18.05 3.16 12.36
N ASP A 75 -17.23 2.61 11.47
CA ASP A 75 -15.76 2.71 11.55
C ASP A 75 -15.14 3.49 10.37
N SER A 76 -15.97 4.00 9.46
CA SER A 76 -15.54 4.76 8.28
C SER A 76 -14.65 5.97 8.59
N PRO A 77 -14.94 6.79 9.63
CA PRO A 77 -14.04 7.88 10.01
C PRO A 77 -12.65 7.40 10.40
N TYR A 78 -12.55 6.29 11.14
CA TYR A 78 -11.27 5.72 11.57
C TYR A 78 -10.47 5.18 10.39
N TRP A 79 -11.14 4.54 9.42
CA TRP A 79 -10.49 4.09 8.19
C TRP A 79 -9.91 5.23 7.37
N THR A 80 -10.65 6.35 7.26
CA THR A 80 -10.16 7.55 6.58
C THR A 80 -8.87 8.07 7.22
N VAL A 81 -8.82 8.11 8.56
CA VAL A 81 -7.62 8.53 9.29
C VAL A 81 -6.46 7.55 9.08
N LEU A 82 -6.72 6.24 9.14
CA LEU A 82 -5.69 5.21 8.98
C LEU A 82 -5.06 5.23 7.57
N LEU A 83 -5.89 5.34 6.53
CA LEU A 83 -5.42 5.46 5.13
C LEU A 83 -4.61 6.75 4.93
N ARG A 84 -5.03 7.85 5.57
CA ARG A 84 -4.31 9.12 5.52
C ARG A 84 -2.93 9.03 6.19
N TRP A 85 -2.76 8.29 7.27
CA TRP A 85 -1.43 8.05 7.86
C TRP A 85 -0.49 7.34 6.88
N ALA A 86 -0.98 6.28 6.23
CA ALA A 86 -0.18 5.56 5.23
C ALA A 86 0.20 6.45 4.04
N TRP A 87 -0.70 7.36 3.62
CA TRP A 87 -0.43 8.36 2.59
C TRP A 87 0.62 9.39 3.02
N ILE A 88 0.49 9.97 4.22
CA ILE A 88 1.40 11.01 4.74
C ILE A 88 2.82 10.46 4.89
N GLU A 89 2.98 9.20 5.30
CA GLU A 89 4.29 8.55 5.41
C GLU A 89 4.83 8.04 4.05
N ASP A 90 4.16 8.34 2.93
CA ASP A 90 4.50 7.85 1.58
C ASP A 90 4.68 6.32 1.51
N ASN A 91 3.90 5.60 2.32
CA ASN A 91 3.95 4.15 2.41
C ASN A 91 2.90 3.52 1.49
N GLN A 92 3.19 3.59 0.19
CA GLN A 92 2.27 3.16 -0.87
C GLN A 92 1.86 1.69 -0.76
N SER A 93 2.78 0.81 -0.32
CA SER A 93 2.49 -0.61 -0.14
C SER A 93 1.51 -0.85 1.02
N ALA A 94 1.72 -0.19 2.17
CA ALA A 94 0.79 -0.29 3.29
C ALA A 94 -0.57 0.32 2.97
N LEU A 95 -0.59 1.45 2.27
CA LEU A 95 -1.82 2.09 1.80
C LEU A 95 -2.62 1.15 0.89
N GLY A 96 -1.97 0.52 -0.10
CA GLY A 96 -2.61 -0.44 -0.99
C GLY A 96 -3.16 -1.67 -0.25
N ALA A 97 -2.41 -2.18 0.73
CA ALA A 97 -2.85 -3.31 1.56
C ALA A 97 -4.06 -2.96 2.43
N LEU A 98 -4.02 -1.83 3.12
CA LEU A 98 -5.12 -1.33 3.96
C LEU A 98 -6.38 -1.06 3.14
N HIS A 99 -6.22 -0.39 2.00
CA HIS A 99 -7.31 -0.13 1.06
C HIS A 99 -7.94 -1.44 0.57
N GLY A 100 -7.11 -2.41 0.16
CA GLY A 100 -7.56 -3.70 -0.32
C GLY A 100 -8.40 -4.46 0.72
N VAL A 101 -7.92 -4.58 1.97
CA VAL A 101 -8.67 -5.28 3.01
C VAL A 101 -9.95 -4.52 3.40
N ARG A 102 -9.93 -3.18 3.38
CA ARG A 102 -11.13 -2.37 3.65
C ARG A 102 -12.18 -2.57 2.58
N CYS A 103 -11.81 -2.54 1.30
CA CYS A 103 -12.74 -2.88 0.20
C CYS A 103 -13.38 -4.25 0.40
N CYS A 104 -12.60 -5.23 0.87
CA CYS A 104 -13.07 -6.58 1.17
C CYS A 104 -13.95 -6.65 2.42
N GLY A 105 -14.16 -5.56 3.17
CA GLY A 105 -15.05 -5.53 4.34
C GLY A 105 -14.32 -5.69 5.67
N ALA A 106 -13.01 -5.41 5.75
CA ALA A 106 -12.34 -5.32 7.04
C ALA A 106 -12.89 -4.12 7.84
N VAL A 107 -12.96 -4.30 9.15
CA VAL A 107 -13.43 -3.27 10.07
C VAL A 107 -12.38 -2.96 11.15
N LEU A 108 -12.47 -1.78 11.75
CA LEU A 108 -11.68 -1.36 12.90
C LEU A 108 -12.51 -1.50 14.17
N GLU A 109 -12.03 -2.35 15.08
CA GLU A 109 -12.68 -2.59 16.38
C GLU A 109 -11.84 -2.04 17.52
N LEU A 110 -12.47 -1.24 18.38
CA LEU A 110 -11.90 -0.86 19.67
C LEU A 110 -12.05 -2.01 20.66
N GLN A 111 -10.92 -2.59 21.06
CA GLN A 111 -10.89 -3.68 22.02
C GLN A 111 -11.14 -3.16 23.44
N ALA A 112 -11.57 -4.04 24.36
CA ALA A 112 -11.76 -3.69 25.77
C ALA A 112 -10.49 -3.15 26.45
N SER A 113 -9.30 -3.47 25.92
CA SER A 113 -8.03 -2.91 26.38
C SER A 113 -7.77 -1.46 25.93
N GLY A 114 -8.68 -0.86 25.15
CA GLY A 114 -8.50 0.44 24.51
C GLY A 114 -7.57 0.42 23.30
N ALA A 115 -7.27 -0.76 22.74
CA ALA A 115 -6.45 -0.89 21.53
C ALA A 115 -7.35 -0.99 20.29
N LEU A 116 -7.00 -0.31 19.21
CA LEU A 116 -7.71 -0.44 17.92
C LEU A 116 -7.12 -1.59 17.11
N ARG A 117 -7.97 -2.42 16.50
CA ARG A 117 -7.54 -3.55 15.67
C ARG A 117 -8.30 -3.63 14.36
N ILE A 118 -7.59 -4.01 13.30
CA ILE A 118 -8.22 -4.41 12.04
C ILE A 118 -8.65 -5.86 12.18
N VAL A 119 -9.92 -6.14 11.91
CA VAL A 119 -10.50 -7.49 11.91
C VAL A 119 -11.34 -7.69 10.65
N ALA A 120 -11.71 -8.94 10.37
CA ALA A 120 -12.68 -9.23 9.33
C ALA A 120 -14.08 -8.82 9.80
N GLY A 121 -14.77 -8.00 9.00
CA GLY A 121 -16.19 -7.74 9.20
C GLY A 121 -17.05 -8.96 8.87
N ALA A 122 -18.33 -8.90 9.23
CA ALA A 122 -19.27 -10.01 9.03
C ALA A 122 -19.40 -10.46 7.57
N GLU A 123 -19.20 -9.54 6.62
CA GLU A 123 -19.29 -9.78 5.18
C GLU A 123 -17.91 -9.74 4.49
N TYR A 124 -16.85 -10.14 5.22
CA TYR A 124 -15.50 -10.10 4.66
C TYR A 124 -15.37 -11.01 3.43
N LEU A 125 -14.91 -10.43 2.32
CA LEU A 125 -14.68 -11.12 1.07
C LEU A 125 -13.28 -11.74 1.10
N GLY A 126 -13.19 -13.06 1.28
CA GLY A 126 -11.95 -13.81 1.21
C GLY A 126 -11.69 -14.67 2.44
N VAL A 127 -10.43 -15.07 2.63
CA VAL A 127 -9.99 -15.84 3.79
C VAL A 127 -9.12 -14.91 4.64
N TRP A 128 -9.73 -14.33 5.68
CA TRP A 128 -9.12 -13.26 6.48
C TRP A 128 -7.69 -13.56 6.93
N GLU A 129 -7.41 -14.77 7.42
CA GLU A 129 -6.08 -15.09 7.92
C GLU A 129 -5.03 -15.10 6.80
N ASP A 130 -5.38 -15.61 5.61
CA ASP A 130 -4.49 -15.62 4.45
C ASP A 130 -4.22 -14.19 3.95
N ASP A 131 -5.27 -13.38 3.82
CA ASP A 131 -5.15 -12.00 3.38
C ASP A 131 -4.42 -11.12 4.39
N ARG A 132 -4.68 -11.30 5.70
CA ARG A 132 -3.96 -10.62 6.77
C ARG A 132 -2.47 -10.98 6.73
N GLN A 133 -2.15 -12.26 6.59
CA GLN A 133 -0.75 -12.73 6.55
C GLN A 133 -0.03 -12.25 5.30
N LYS A 134 -0.70 -12.24 4.16
CA LYS A 134 -0.13 -11.84 2.88
C LYS A 134 0.04 -10.32 2.75
N TRP A 135 -0.97 -9.55 3.15
CA TRP A 135 -1.05 -8.12 2.83
C TRP A 135 -0.74 -7.23 4.04
N LEU A 136 -1.21 -7.57 5.25
CA LEU A 136 -1.04 -6.69 6.42
C LEU A 136 0.23 -7.02 7.21
N ALA A 137 0.58 -8.30 7.36
CA ALA A 137 1.74 -8.71 8.16
C ALA A 137 3.08 -8.08 7.70
N PRO A 138 3.36 -7.89 6.39
CA PRO A 138 4.56 -7.19 5.94
C PRO A 138 4.67 -5.73 6.42
N HIS A 139 3.54 -5.11 6.78
CA HIS A 139 3.43 -3.71 7.20
C HIS A 139 3.07 -3.55 8.68
N ARG A 140 3.11 -4.64 9.45
CA ARG A 140 2.64 -4.72 10.85
C ARG A 140 3.19 -3.62 11.76
N GLU A 141 4.45 -3.24 11.58
CA GLU A 141 5.10 -2.26 12.45
C GLU A 141 4.58 -0.85 12.18
N ALA A 142 4.43 -0.47 10.90
CA ALA A 142 3.86 0.82 10.52
C ALA A 142 2.39 0.91 10.93
N ILE A 143 1.59 -0.10 10.55
CA ILE A 143 0.16 -0.18 10.89
C ILE A 143 -0.03 -0.14 12.42
N GLY A 144 0.74 -0.91 13.18
CA GLY A 144 0.67 -0.95 14.63
C GLY A 144 0.95 0.41 15.28
N ARG A 145 1.92 1.19 14.77
CA ARG A 145 2.19 2.55 15.25
C ARG A 145 0.99 3.48 15.00
N TRP A 146 0.41 3.46 13.81
CA TRP A 146 -0.73 4.32 13.47
C TRP A 146 -1.97 3.98 14.30
N LEU A 147 -2.31 2.69 14.42
CA LEU A 147 -3.41 2.24 15.26
C LEU A 147 -3.22 2.64 16.73
N LYS A 148 -1.98 2.61 17.24
CA LYS A 148 -1.67 3.08 18.58
C LYS A 148 -1.93 4.58 18.73
N VAL A 149 -1.41 5.42 17.82
CA VAL A 149 -1.62 6.87 17.86
C VAL A 149 -3.12 7.21 17.82
N MET A 150 -3.88 6.53 16.97
CA MET A 150 -5.34 6.71 16.88
C MET A 150 -6.02 6.30 18.18
N ALA A 151 -5.70 5.12 18.72
CA ALA A 151 -6.27 4.64 19.97
C ALA A 151 -5.93 5.52 21.17
N ASP A 152 -4.74 6.12 21.19
CA ASP A 152 -4.32 7.04 22.24
C ASP A 152 -5.13 8.35 22.18
N GLY A 153 -5.39 8.88 20.98
CA GLY A 153 -6.25 10.06 20.78
C GLY A 153 -7.72 9.85 21.18
N GLU A 154 -8.28 8.67 20.91
CA GLU A 154 -9.66 8.35 21.32
C GLU A 154 -9.82 8.31 22.85
N ARG A 155 -8.80 7.86 23.58
CA ARG A 155 -8.84 7.81 25.05
C ARG A 155 -8.79 9.18 25.71
N GLU A 156 -8.23 10.19 25.04
CA GLU A 156 -8.20 11.57 25.55
C GLU A 156 -9.52 12.31 25.29
N ALA A 157 -10.36 11.80 24.38
CA ALA A 157 -11.64 12.40 24.00
C ALA A 157 -12.86 11.80 24.74
N ALA A 158 -12.70 10.67 25.42
CA ALA A 158 -13.74 9.95 26.17
C ALA A 158 -13.75 10.29 27.67
#